data_AF-A0A437MDK6-F1
#
_entry.id   AF-A0A437MDK6-F1
#
_cell.length_a   1.000
_cell.length_b   1.000
_cell.length_c   1.000
_cell.angle_alpha   90.00
_cell.angle_beta   90.00
_cell.angle_gamma   90.00
#
_symmetry.space_group_name_H-M   'P 1'
#
loop_
_entity.id
_entity.type
_entity.pdbx_description
1 polymer ?
#
loop_
_entity_poly.entity_id
_entity_poly.type
_entity_poly.pdbx_seq_one_letter_code
_entity_poly.pdbx_strand_id
1 'polypeptide(L)'
;MAMPSFILLLLLALLPVAAPAAPPDRAAQLLALTPRPATVAARPDRETLAEQLRIERAMQRAWPRGQARLRPPLEEACIVPVLRNCQVDGFGSLASEDGTIRLLWQRQRGFTPRDGTRAGIVVLRPRGIGWEPLTWAFDGSSYGAPVLLRDGEAHLLHIPGRSGGTGRGSVDMLYAGDGRAPWREVELVSWQDTLAARLPAGLTPWQGASFDPAAMRALVPLGRADDAMCCPRGGQARVGLRVEGNRLAVASVALETAAAACPAERARYRAGDIEADLLRAGPGTPAESDLLLRLRLPNAERWFRFAQAQGYGTITILPVEPPGPATAEDGIQDMPIEADLVAQLHLLPIAADLTILTEAPHSGRPAPAHLLLPGFGRVMHYGLLPGLGEQRGFPTAFWSLDGCRAE
;
A
#
# COMPACT_ATOMS: atom_id res chain seq x y z
N MET A 1 -44.73 -85.83 -17.40
CA MET A 1 -43.47 -85.39 -16.77
C MET A 1 -43.12 -84.04 -17.39
N ALA A 2 -43.78 -82.94 -17.05
CA ALA A 2 -43.81 -82.22 -15.77
C ALA A 2 -42.47 -81.52 -15.46
N MET A 3 -42.32 -80.31 -16.01
CA MET A 3 -41.44 -79.25 -15.50
C MET A 3 -41.94 -78.77 -14.14
N PRO A 4 -41.06 -78.35 -13.20
CA PRO A 4 -41.47 -77.50 -12.12
C PRO A 4 -41.12 -76.02 -12.40
N SER A 5 -42.18 -75.22 -12.47
CA SER A 5 -42.24 -73.82 -12.04
C SER A 5 -41.65 -73.64 -10.63
N PHE A 6 -41.03 -72.50 -10.32
CA PHE A 6 -41.25 -71.81 -9.04
C PHE A 6 -40.88 -70.31 -9.12
N ILE A 7 -41.95 -69.51 -9.12
CA ILE A 7 -42.17 -68.22 -8.45
C ILE A 7 -41.23 -67.04 -8.72
N LEU A 8 -41.75 -66.14 -9.57
CA LEU A 8 -41.40 -64.74 -9.71
C LEU A 8 -42.11 -63.94 -8.60
N LEU A 9 -41.35 -63.30 -7.70
CA LEU A 9 -41.88 -62.35 -6.71
C LEU A 9 -41.55 -60.93 -7.19
N LEU A 10 -42.58 -60.25 -7.69
CA LEU A 10 -42.51 -58.90 -8.26
C LEU A 10 -42.54 -57.87 -7.12
N LEU A 11 -41.38 -57.35 -6.73
CA LEU A 11 -41.27 -56.19 -5.83
C LEU A 11 -41.22 -54.91 -6.68
N LEU A 12 -42.38 -54.26 -6.84
CA LEU A 12 -42.52 -52.91 -7.38
C LEU A 12 -41.92 -51.92 -6.39
N ALA A 13 -40.65 -51.56 -6.58
CA ALA A 13 -40.04 -50.42 -5.90
C ALA A 13 -40.47 -49.12 -6.62
N LEU A 14 -41.26 -48.31 -5.93
CA LEU A 14 -41.52 -46.91 -6.28
C LEU A 14 -40.20 -46.13 -6.21
N LEU A 15 -39.54 -45.93 -7.35
CA LEU A 15 -38.42 -45.01 -7.44
C LEU A 15 -38.96 -43.57 -7.52
N PRO A 16 -38.43 -42.64 -6.71
CA PRO A 16 -38.78 -41.22 -6.86
C PRO A 16 -38.24 -40.72 -8.20
N VAL A 17 -39.13 -40.17 -9.03
CA VAL A 17 -38.75 -39.42 -10.23
C VAL A 17 -37.97 -38.18 -9.77
N ALA A 18 -36.65 -38.20 -9.97
CA ALA A 18 -35.81 -37.05 -9.73
C ALA A 18 -36.24 -35.92 -10.67
N ALA A 19 -36.61 -34.77 -10.08
CA ALA A 19 -36.90 -33.56 -10.84
C ALA A 19 -35.68 -33.17 -11.71
N PRO A 20 -35.89 -32.70 -12.96
CA PRO A 20 -34.80 -32.26 -13.81
C PRO A 20 -34.04 -31.14 -13.10
N ALA A 21 -32.71 -31.27 -13.04
CA ALA A 21 -31.83 -30.24 -12.51
C ALA A 21 -32.13 -28.91 -13.22
N ALA A 22 -32.33 -27.85 -12.44
CA ALA A 22 -32.50 -26.51 -12.97
C ALA A 22 -31.32 -26.18 -13.91
N PRO A 23 -31.56 -25.56 -15.07
CA PRO A 23 -30.48 -25.20 -15.98
C PRO A 23 -29.49 -24.30 -15.23
N PRO A 24 -28.17 -24.51 -15.41
CA PRO A 24 -27.16 -23.66 -14.78
C PRO A 24 -27.43 -22.20 -15.14
N ASP A 25 -27.32 -21.33 -14.13
CA ASP A 25 -27.53 -19.89 -14.26
C ASP A 25 -26.68 -19.34 -15.41
N ARG A 26 -27.32 -18.83 -16.47
CA ARG A 26 -26.64 -18.25 -17.63
C ARG A 26 -25.72 -17.09 -17.21
N ALA A 27 -26.00 -16.41 -16.10
CA ALA A 27 -25.10 -15.39 -15.55
C ALA A 27 -23.80 -16.02 -15.03
N ALA A 28 -23.88 -17.15 -14.31
CA ALA A 28 -22.70 -17.88 -13.82
C ALA A 28 -21.87 -18.49 -14.96
N GLN A 29 -22.49 -18.93 -16.06
CA GLN A 29 -21.77 -19.38 -17.25
C GLN A 29 -21.10 -18.23 -18.03
N LEU A 30 -21.69 -17.03 -18.03
CA LEU A 30 -21.06 -15.84 -18.63
C LEU A 30 -19.84 -15.37 -17.82
N LEU A 31 -19.90 -15.48 -16.49
CA LEU A 31 -18.84 -15.14 -15.54
C LEU A 31 -17.58 -16.03 -15.66
N ALA A 32 -17.70 -17.26 -16.17
CA ALA A 32 -16.61 -18.24 -16.19
C ALA A 32 -15.67 -18.15 -17.43
N LEU A 33 -15.90 -17.21 -18.36
CA LEU A 33 -15.38 -17.33 -19.73
C LEU A 33 -14.59 -16.12 -20.26
N THR A 34 -14.10 -15.26 -19.37
CA THR A 34 -13.11 -14.19 -19.67
C THR A 34 -12.03 -14.21 -18.59
N PRO A 35 -10.73 -14.00 -18.92
CA PRO A 35 -9.72 -13.83 -17.88
C PRO A 35 -10.11 -12.61 -17.06
N ARG A 36 -10.50 -12.87 -15.82
CA ARG A 36 -10.97 -11.90 -14.83
C ARG A 36 -9.90 -11.86 -13.75
N PRO A 37 -9.53 -10.70 -13.20
CA PRO A 37 -8.79 -10.72 -11.95
C PRO A 37 -9.67 -11.32 -10.84
N ALA A 38 -9.15 -12.30 -10.11
CA ALA A 38 -9.85 -13.12 -9.12
C ALA A 38 -10.05 -12.43 -7.75
N THR A 39 -9.87 -11.12 -7.64
CA THR A 39 -10.03 -10.40 -6.38
C THR A 39 -11.44 -9.84 -6.22
N VAL A 40 -12.36 -10.63 -5.64
CA VAL A 40 -13.50 -10.06 -4.89
C VAL A 40 -13.79 -10.93 -3.66
N ALA A 41 -13.21 -10.55 -2.52
CA ALA A 41 -13.60 -11.03 -1.20
C ALA A 41 -14.84 -10.25 -0.71
N ALA A 42 -15.99 -10.47 -1.35
CA ALA A 42 -17.34 -10.15 -0.88
C ALA A 42 -18.35 -10.55 -1.97
N ARG A 43 -19.58 -10.92 -1.62
CA ARG A 43 -20.66 -10.98 -2.62
C ARG A 43 -20.89 -9.54 -3.11
N PRO A 44 -20.63 -9.22 -4.39
CA PRO A 44 -20.89 -7.87 -4.88
C PRO A 44 -22.38 -7.57 -4.76
N ASP A 45 -22.73 -6.33 -4.43
CA ASP A 45 -24.13 -5.92 -4.51
C ASP A 45 -24.65 -6.04 -5.96
N ARG A 46 -25.98 -6.02 -6.11
CA ARG A 46 -26.64 -6.20 -7.42
C ARG A 46 -26.16 -5.24 -8.50
N GLU A 47 -25.73 -4.05 -8.10
CA GLU A 47 -25.40 -2.97 -9.03
C GLU A 47 -23.91 -3.00 -9.41
N THR A 48 -23.02 -3.36 -8.47
CA THR A 48 -21.63 -3.75 -8.75
C THR A 48 -21.59 -4.92 -9.75
N LEU A 49 -22.46 -5.92 -9.56
CA LEU A 49 -22.59 -7.02 -10.52
C LEU A 49 -23.08 -6.54 -11.90
N ALA A 50 -24.05 -5.62 -11.95
CA ALA A 50 -24.56 -5.07 -13.20
C ALA A 50 -23.48 -4.30 -13.97
N GLU A 51 -22.64 -3.53 -13.26
CA GLU A 51 -21.53 -2.80 -13.87
C GLU A 51 -20.45 -3.75 -14.38
N GLN A 52 -20.06 -4.77 -13.61
CA GLN A 52 -19.15 -5.82 -14.08
C GLN A 52 -19.66 -6.48 -15.36
N LEU A 53 -20.95 -6.84 -15.42
CA LEU A 53 -21.56 -7.39 -16.63
C LEU A 53 -21.56 -6.41 -17.81
N ARG A 54 -21.71 -5.09 -17.55
CA ARG A 54 -21.60 -4.05 -18.59
C ARG A 54 -20.20 -4.02 -19.18
N ILE A 55 -19.19 -4.05 -18.32
CA ILE A 55 -17.77 -4.06 -18.71
C ILE A 55 -17.45 -5.32 -19.52
N GLU A 56 -17.84 -6.49 -19.03
CA GLU A 56 -17.63 -7.77 -19.71
C GLU A 56 -18.28 -7.78 -21.10
N ARG A 57 -19.51 -7.27 -21.24
CA ARG A 57 -20.17 -7.16 -22.54
C ARG A 57 -19.47 -6.16 -23.48
N ALA A 58 -18.94 -5.06 -22.95
CA ALA A 58 -18.16 -4.11 -23.75
C ALA A 58 -16.87 -4.75 -24.27
N MET A 59 -16.17 -5.50 -23.41
CA MET A 59 -14.99 -6.29 -23.80
C MET A 59 -15.34 -7.33 -24.86
N GLN A 60 -16.44 -8.07 -24.72
CA GLN A 60 -16.86 -9.07 -25.71
C GLN A 60 -17.24 -8.45 -27.07
N ARG A 61 -17.84 -7.25 -27.08
CA ARG A 61 -18.10 -6.51 -28.32
C ARG A 61 -16.83 -5.99 -28.97
N ALA A 62 -15.90 -5.47 -28.17
CA ALA A 62 -14.61 -4.99 -28.66
C ALA A 62 -13.68 -6.13 -29.08
N TRP A 63 -13.80 -7.31 -28.48
CA TRP A 63 -12.98 -8.47 -28.79
C TRP A 63 -13.83 -9.76 -28.79
N PRO A 64 -14.52 -10.04 -29.90
CA PRO A 64 -15.25 -11.30 -30.05
C PRO A 64 -14.32 -12.49 -29.84
N ARG A 65 -14.82 -13.54 -29.18
CA ARG A 65 -14.02 -14.72 -28.81
C ARG A 65 -13.29 -15.30 -30.03
N GLY A 66 -12.00 -15.61 -29.84
CA GLY A 66 -11.17 -16.26 -30.86
C GLY A 66 -10.70 -15.35 -31.99
N GLN A 67 -11.05 -14.07 -31.99
CA GLN A 67 -10.57 -13.12 -33.00
C GLN A 67 -9.34 -12.39 -32.50
N ALA A 68 -8.25 -12.45 -33.27
CA ALA A 68 -7.12 -11.56 -33.09
C ALA A 68 -7.31 -10.31 -33.96
N ARG A 69 -6.98 -9.12 -33.45
CA ARG A 69 -7.01 -7.89 -34.25
C ARG A 69 -5.62 -7.57 -34.77
N LEU A 70 -5.55 -7.23 -36.06
CA LEU A 70 -4.35 -6.66 -36.65
C LEU A 70 -4.17 -5.25 -36.10
N ARG A 71 -3.01 -5.00 -35.47
CA ARG A 71 -2.53 -3.70 -34.96
C ARG A 71 -3.61 -2.83 -34.27
N PRO A 72 -3.91 -3.07 -32.99
CA PRO A 72 -4.83 -2.22 -32.24
C PRO A 72 -4.30 -0.77 -32.17
N PRO A 73 -5.16 0.25 -32.32
CA PRO A 73 -4.76 1.66 -32.28
C PRO A 73 -4.50 2.09 -30.83
N LEU A 74 -3.35 1.68 -30.29
CA LEU A 74 -3.03 1.86 -28.87
C LEU A 74 -2.94 3.32 -28.43
N GLU A 75 -2.71 4.26 -29.34
CA GLU A 75 -2.50 5.67 -29.03
C GLU A 75 -3.69 6.57 -29.40
N GLU A 76 -4.47 6.17 -30.41
CA GLU A 76 -5.48 7.04 -31.02
C GLU A 76 -6.84 6.95 -30.31
N ALA A 77 -7.19 5.78 -29.80
CA ALA A 77 -8.49 5.53 -29.21
C ALA A 77 -8.44 4.47 -28.12
N CYS A 78 -9.36 4.58 -27.16
CA CYS A 78 -9.57 3.52 -26.20
C CYS A 78 -9.97 2.23 -26.91
N ILE A 79 -9.14 1.20 -26.74
CA ILE A 79 -9.33 -0.12 -27.34
C ILE A 79 -10.69 -0.72 -26.94
N VAL A 80 -11.17 -0.38 -25.75
CA VAL A 80 -12.49 -0.77 -25.26
C VAL A 80 -13.14 0.45 -24.61
N PRO A 81 -14.24 1.00 -25.16
CA PRO A 81 -14.89 2.20 -24.64
C PRO A 81 -15.79 1.85 -23.44
N VAL A 82 -15.18 1.32 -22.37
CA VAL A 82 -15.88 1.00 -21.12
C VAL A 82 -16.19 2.27 -20.35
N LEU A 83 -15.22 3.19 -20.30
CA LEU A 83 -15.30 4.43 -19.55
C LEU A 83 -16.03 5.50 -20.38
N ARG A 84 -16.83 6.36 -19.73
CA ARG A 84 -17.33 7.57 -20.37
C ARG A 84 -16.19 8.58 -20.52
N ASN A 85 -16.22 9.33 -21.62
CA ASN A 85 -15.15 10.26 -22.02
C ASN A 85 -13.78 9.57 -21.97
N CYS A 86 -13.71 8.34 -22.48
CA CYS A 86 -12.51 7.55 -22.44
C CYS A 86 -11.39 8.22 -23.24
N GLN A 87 -10.22 8.34 -22.61
CA GLN A 87 -9.00 8.86 -23.22
C GLN A 87 -7.87 7.87 -22.96
N VAL A 88 -6.96 7.75 -23.91
CA VAL A 88 -5.71 7.02 -23.71
C VAL A 88 -4.74 7.94 -22.97
N ASP A 89 -4.19 7.45 -21.86
CA ASP A 89 -3.21 8.22 -21.06
C ASP A 89 -1.87 7.49 -20.86
N GLY A 90 -1.72 6.33 -21.50
CA GLY A 90 -0.46 5.61 -21.59
C GLY A 90 -0.64 4.37 -22.43
N PHE A 91 0.39 4.00 -23.15
CA PHE A 91 0.44 2.77 -23.91
C PHE A 91 1.90 2.38 -24.10
N GLY A 92 2.12 1.13 -24.48
CA GLY A 92 3.47 0.66 -24.77
C GLY A 92 3.51 -0.82 -25.09
N SER A 93 4.74 -1.32 -25.12
CA SER A 93 5.04 -2.73 -25.31
C SER A 93 5.99 -3.21 -24.23
N LEU A 94 5.82 -4.47 -23.82
CA LEU A 94 6.78 -5.18 -22.99
C LEU A 94 7.36 -6.33 -23.79
N ALA A 95 8.66 -6.57 -23.64
CA ALA A 95 9.32 -7.74 -24.17
C ALA A 95 10.27 -8.31 -23.12
N SER A 96 10.37 -9.64 -23.04
CA SER A 96 11.46 -10.28 -22.31
C SER A 96 12.77 -10.13 -23.08
N GLU A 97 13.90 -10.21 -22.38
CA GLU A 97 15.24 -10.12 -23.01
C GLU A 97 15.47 -11.19 -24.07
N ASP A 98 14.95 -12.40 -23.84
CA ASP A 98 15.01 -13.51 -24.79
C ASP A 98 13.97 -13.42 -25.92
N GLY A 99 13.12 -12.38 -25.92
CA GLY A 99 12.09 -12.14 -26.93
C GLY A 99 10.92 -13.12 -26.92
N THR A 100 10.89 -14.07 -25.98
CA THR A 100 9.81 -15.08 -25.88
C THR A 100 8.48 -14.48 -25.47
N ILE A 101 8.50 -13.41 -24.69
CA ILE A 101 7.33 -12.65 -24.27
C ILE A 101 7.28 -11.36 -25.07
N ARG A 102 6.12 -11.10 -25.66
CA ARG A 102 5.76 -9.79 -26.22
C ARG A 102 4.35 -9.45 -25.79
N LEU A 103 4.16 -8.27 -25.21
CA LEU A 103 2.86 -7.78 -24.79
C LEU A 103 2.70 -6.34 -25.29
N LEU A 104 1.46 -5.97 -25.60
CA LEU A 104 1.07 -4.58 -25.75
C LEU A 104 0.19 -4.21 -24.57
N TRP A 105 0.20 -2.95 -24.17
CA TRP A 105 -0.70 -2.47 -23.14
C TRP A 105 -1.20 -1.08 -23.45
N GLN A 106 -2.40 -0.77 -22.94
CA GLN A 106 -3.00 0.55 -23.00
C GLN A 106 -3.69 0.84 -21.68
N ARG A 107 -3.35 1.98 -21.09
CA ARG A 107 -4.08 2.60 -19.99
C ARG A 107 -5.08 3.60 -20.54
N GLN A 108 -6.21 3.65 -19.86
CA GLN A 108 -7.34 4.48 -20.22
C GLN A 108 -7.76 5.26 -18.99
N ARG A 109 -8.13 6.53 -19.18
CA ARG A 109 -8.79 7.37 -18.19
C ARG A 109 -10.18 7.75 -18.66
N GLY A 110 -11.05 8.01 -17.70
CA GLY A 110 -12.43 8.42 -17.96
C GLY A 110 -13.21 8.36 -16.66
N PHE A 111 -14.50 8.02 -16.73
CA PHE A 111 -15.27 7.75 -15.52
C PHE A 111 -16.35 6.70 -15.75
N THR A 112 -16.63 5.89 -14.73
CA THR A 112 -17.93 5.21 -14.59
C THR A 112 -18.89 6.13 -13.82
N PRO A 113 -20.19 6.15 -14.12
CA PRO A 113 -21.13 7.10 -13.51
C PRO A 113 -21.28 7.03 -11.98
N ARG A 114 -20.80 5.97 -11.32
CA ARG A 114 -21.15 5.67 -9.92
C ARG A 114 -19.96 5.50 -9.00
N ASP A 115 -18.96 4.72 -9.41
CA ASP A 115 -17.98 4.17 -8.45
C ASP A 115 -16.76 5.08 -8.28
N GLY A 116 -16.72 6.19 -9.03
CA GLY A 116 -15.54 7.04 -9.10
C GLY A 116 -14.33 6.32 -9.72
N THR A 117 -14.52 5.14 -10.32
CA THR A 117 -13.55 4.48 -11.18
C THR A 117 -13.15 5.46 -12.28
N ARG A 118 -11.86 5.73 -12.36
CA ARG A 118 -11.31 6.72 -13.28
C ARG A 118 -10.30 6.14 -14.25
N ALA A 119 -9.93 4.87 -14.09
CA ALA A 119 -8.90 4.25 -14.87
C ALA A 119 -9.27 2.84 -15.33
N GLY A 120 -8.71 2.46 -16.47
CA GLY A 120 -8.70 1.11 -16.98
C GLY A 120 -7.34 0.75 -17.55
N ILE A 121 -7.08 -0.55 -17.63
CA ILE A 121 -5.90 -1.12 -18.26
C ILE A 121 -6.34 -2.28 -19.14
N VAL A 122 -5.75 -2.38 -20.32
CA VAL A 122 -5.88 -3.54 -21.21
C VAL A 122 -4.49 -4.00 -21.57
N VAL A 123 -4.20 -5.28 -21.36
CA VAL A 123 -2.96 -5.93 -21.78
C VAL A 123 -3.30 -6.95 -22.86
N LEU A 124 -2.54 -6.92 -23.94
CA LEU A 124 -2.71 -7.76 -25.10
C LEU A 124 -1.49 -8.64 -25.29
N ARG A 125 -1.72 -9.86 -25.78
CA ARG A 125 -0.68 -10.82 -26.19
C ARG A 125 -0.81 -11.15 -27.68
N PRO A 126 0.27 -11.59 -28.35
CA PRO A 126 0.21 -12.02 -29.72
C PRO A 126 -0.65 -13.28 -29.87
N ARG A 127 -1.41 -13.36 -30.95
CA ARG A 127 -2.12 -14.56 -31.41
C ARG A 127 -2.08 -14.62 -32.93
N GLY A 128 -1.28 -15.53 -33.47
CA GLY A 128 -0.97 -15.56 -34.90
C GLY A 128 -0.34 -14.23 -35.33
N ILE A 129 -0.91 -13.60 -36.35
CA ILE A 129 -0.48 -12.29 -36.86
C ILE A 129 -1.13 -11.11 -36.12
N GLY A 130 -2.09 -11.35 -35.23
CA GLY A 130 -2.83 -10.32 -34.52
C GLY A 130 -2.53 -10.31 -33.01
N TRP A 131 -3.33 -9.52 -32.31
CA TRP A 131 -3.28 -9.39 -30.86
C TRP A 131 -4.60 -9.89 -30.25
N GLU A 132 -4.58 -10.33 -29.01
CA GLU A 132 -5.79 -10.63 -28.23
C GLU A 132 -5.63 -10.17 -26.78
N PRO A 133 -6.72 -9.91 -26.04
CA PRO A 133 -6.64 -9.56 -24.63
C PRO A 133 -6.05 -10.70 -23.82
N LEU A 134 -4.95 -10.40 -23.15
CA LEU A 134 -4.41 -11.21 -22.07
C LEU A 134 -5.21 -10.96 -20.80
N THR A 135 -5.38 -9.70 -20.43
CA THR A 135 -6.13 -9.26 -19.25
C THR A 135 -6.61 -7.83 -19.41
N TRP A 136 -7.56 -7.42 -18.57
CA TRP A 136 -8.11 -6.08 -18.52
C TRP A 136 -8.73 -5.81 -17.15
N ALA A 137 -8.77 -4.55 -16.75
CA ALA A 137 -9.44 -4.10 -15.52
C ALA A 137 -9.94 -2.65 -15.66
N PHE A 138 -11.06 -2.34 -15.00
CA PHE A 138 -11.78 -1.05 -15.08
C PHE A 138 -12.46 -0.72 -13.74
N ASP A 139 -11.74 -0.93 -12.65
CA ASP A 139 -12.17 -0.80 -11.26
C ASP A 139 -11.17 0.01 -10.41
N GLY A 140 -10.10 0.50 -11.06
CA GLY A 140 -9.09 1.35 -10.45
C GLY A 140 -9.44 2.84 -10.49
N SER A 141 -8.98 3.58 -9.49
CA SER A 141 -8.80 5.03 -9.58
C SER A 141 -7.60 5.39 -10.45
N SER A 142 -6.56 4.55 -10.45
CA SER A 142 -5.41 4.64 -11.34
C SER A 142 -4.77 3.28 -11.60
N TYR A 143 -4.12 3.16 -12.75
CA TYR A 143 -3.25 2.04 -13.11
C TYR A 143 -1.88 2.58 -13.54
N GLY A 144 -0.81 1.90 -13.14
CA GLY A 144 0.54 2.20 -13.63
C GLY A 144 0.86 1.43 -14.91
N ALA A 145 2.05 1.69 -15.48
CA ALA A 145 2.54 0.91 -16.60
C ALA A 145 2.82 -0.52 -16.11
N PRO A 146 2.36 -1.56 -16.84
CA PRO A 146 2.73 -2.93 -16.53
C PRO A 146 4.25 -3.11 -16.58
N VAL A 147 4.78 -3.96 -15.72
CA VAL A 147 6.21 -4.32 -15.68
C VAL A 147 6.37 -5.83 -15.82
N LEU A 148 7.42 -6.22 -16.53
CA LEU A 148 7.82 -7.61 -16.67
C LEU A 148 9.01 -7.85 -15.74
N LEU A 149 8.88 -8.80 -14.83
CA LEU A 149 9.87 -9.16 -13.81
C LEU A 149 10.28 -10.61 -14.01
N ARG A 150 11.40 -11.00 -13.39
CA ARG A 150 11.84 -12.39 -13.31
C ARG A 150 11.82 -12.90 -11.87
N ASP A 151 11.37 -14.14 -11.71
CA ASP A 151 11.43 -14.91 -10.48
C ASP A 151 11.97 -16.31 -10.82
N GLY A 152 13.30 -16.47 -10.69
CA GLY A 152 14.01 -17.62 -11.25
C GLY A 152 13.82 -17.72 -12.76
N GLU A 153 13.31 -18.86 -13.24
CA GLU A 153 13.00 -19.10 -14.66
C GLU A 153 11.61 -18.57 -15.09
N ALA A 154 10.76 -18.21 -14.13
CA ALA A 154 9.42 -17.70 -14.41
C ALA A 154 9.46 -16.20 -14.69
N HIS A 155 8.58 -15.74 -15.58
CA HIS A 155 8.31 -14.32 -15.78
C HIS A 155 7.04 -13.93 -15.03
N LEU A 156 7.10 -12.78 -14.38
CA LEU A 156 5.96 -12.18 -13.71
C LEU A 156 5.55 -10.91 -14.45
N LEU A 157 4.27 -10.80 -14.79
CA LEU A 157 3.65 -9.57 -15.26
C LEU A 157 2.93 -8.93 -14.09
N HIS A 158 3.45 -7.82 -13.60
CA HIS A 158 2.81 -7.02 -12.57
C HIS A 158 2.16 -5.78 -13.19
N ILE A 159 0.92 -5.53 -12.80
CA ILE A 159 0.14 -4.37 -13.23
C ILE A 159 -0.23 -3.61 -11.94
N PRO A 160 0.50 -2.54 -11.58
CA PRO A 160 0.20 -1.77 -10.38
C PRO A 160 -1.14 -1.03 -10.53
N GLY A 161 -2.00 -1.10 -9.51
CA GLY A 161 -3.33 -0.52 -9.52
C GLY A 161 -3.76 0.03 -8.16
N ARG A 162 -4.52 1.11 -8.15
CA ARG A 162 -5.08 1.70 -6.93
C ARG A 162 -6.60 1.76 -7.00
N SER A 163 -7.27 1.38 -5.93
CA SER A 163 -8.72 1.58 -5.82
C SER A 163 -9.05 3.06 -5.56
N GLY A 164 -10.29 3.47 -5.81
CA GLY A 164 -10.80 4.76 -5.33
C GLY A 164 -11.15 4.71 -3.83
N GLY A 165 -11.27 5.88 -3.19
CA GLY A 165 -11.70 6.01 -1.79
C GLY A 165 -10.60 6.47 -0.82
N THR A 166 -10.93 6.52 0.47
CA THR A 166 -10.01 6.93 1.56
C THR A 166 -9.10 5.79 2.03
N GLY A 167 -9.48 4.53 1.78
CA GLY A 167 -8.61 3.38 1.96
C GLY A 167 -7.65 3.27 0.78
N ARG A 168 -6.34 3.31 1.03
CA ARG A 168 -5.27 3.14 0.02
C ARG A 168 -5.23 1.71 -0.55
N GLY A 169 -6.36 1.18 -1.00
CA GLY A 169 -6.49 -0.18 -1.52
C GLY A 169 -5.68 -0.36 -2.79
N SER A 170 -5.00 -1.50 -2.87
CA SER A 170 -4.36 -1.97 -4.09
C SER A 170 -5.37 -2.79 -4.90
N VAL A 171 -5.40 -2.55 -6.20
CA VAL A 171 -6.06 -3.41 -7.20
C VAL A 171 -4.99 -3.90 -8.18
N ASP A 172 -3.81 -4.21 -7.63
CA ASP A 172 -2.72 -4.76 -8.40
C ASP A 172 -3.14 -6.10 -9.00
N MET A 173 -2.64 -6.38 -10.19
CA MET A 173 -2.76 -7.71 -10.78
C MET A 173 -1.38 -8.30 -10.99
N LEU A 174 -1.25 -9.61 -10.76
CA LEU A 174 -0.02 -10.35 -10.98
C LEU A 174 -0.32 -11.60 -11.80
N TYR A 175 0.47 -11.83 -12.84
CA TYR A 175 0.39 -13.03 -13.66
C TYR A 175 1.75 -13.69 -13.73
N ALA A 176 1.78 -15.02 -13.68
CA ALA A 176 2.97 -15.81 -13.91
C ALA A 176 2.88 -16.50 -15.28
N GLY A 177 3.98 -16.53 -16.02
CA GLY A 177 4.08 -17.18 -17.31
C GLY A 177 5.53 -17.35 -17.75
N ASP A 178 5.73 -18.13 -18.81
CA ASP A 178 7.04 -18.39 -19.43
C ASP A 178 7.04 -18.03 -20.93
N GLY A 179 6.01 -17.32 -21.39
CA GLY A 179 5.78 -16.99 -22.79
C GLY A 179 5.33 -18.17 -23.68
N ARG A 180 5.33 -19.41 -23.17
CA ARG A 180 4.98 -20.63 -23.90
C ARG A 180 3.62 -21.17 -23.47
N ALA A 181 3.34 -21.14 -22.18
CA ALA A 181 2.07 -21.52 -21.58
C ALA A 181 1.12 -20.32 -21.45
N PRO A 182 -0.19 -20.57 -21.29
CA PRO A 182 -1.12 -19.52 -20.89
C PRO A 182 -0.66 -18.86 -19.60
N TRP A 183 -0.58 -17.53 -19.62
CA TRP A 183 -0.43 -16.72 -18.42
C TRP A 183 -1.48 -17.11 -17.40
N ARG A 184 -1.02 -17.31 -16.18
CA ARG A 184 -1.86 -17.71 -15.05
C ARG A 184 -1.87 -16.58 -14.04
N GLU A 185 -3.05 -16.15 -13.66
CA GLU A 185 -3.18 -15.17 -12.59
C GLU A 185 -2.63 -15.73 -11.27
N VAL A 186 -2.02 -14.84 -10.49
CA VAL A 186 -1.54 -15.09 -9.14
C VAL A 186 -2.42 -14.28 -8.19
N GLU A 187 -3.17 -14.97 -7.34
CA GLU A 187 -3.98 -14.40 -6.28
C GLU A 187 -3.08 -13.73 -5.23
N LEU A 188 -3.41 -12.48 -4.87
CA LEU A 188 -2.55 -11.56 -4.11
C LEU A 188 -2.94 -11.33 -2.65
N VAL A 189 -4.02 -11.93 -2.14
CA VAL A 189 -4.60 -11.59 -0.83
C VAL A 189 -4.51 -12.74 0.18
N SER A 190 -4.71 -14.00 -0.25
CA SER A 190 -4.85 -15.15 0.68
C SER A 190 -3.61 -15.41 1.56
N TRP A 191 -2.43 -14.92 1.18
CA TRP A 191 -1.24 -15.02 2.02
C TRP A 191 -1.37 -14.24 3.34
N GLN A 192 -2.25 -13.22 3.41
CA GLN A 192 -2.47 -12.44 4.63
C GLN A 192 -3.11 -13.27 5.75
N ASP A 193 -3.99 -14.21 5.41
CA ASP A 193 -4.55 -15.17 6.38
C ASP A 193 -3.47 -16.10 6.92
N THR A 194 -2.56 -16.53 6.04
CA THR A 194 -1.39 -17.33 6.43
C THR A 194 -0.44 -16.53 7.32
N LEU A 195 -0.25 -15.24 7.05
CA LEU A 195 0.51 -14.35 7.92
C LEU A 195 -0.14 -14.26 9.30
N ALA A 196 -1.45 -13.97 9.38
CA ALA A 196 -2.17 -13.84 10.64
C ALA A 196 -1.98 -15.05 11.56
N ALA A 197 -2.04 -16.26 10.99
CA ALA A 197 -1.83 -17.51 11.73
C ALA A 197 -0.38 -17.73 12.22
N ARG A 198 0.61 -17.03 11.65
CA ARG A 198 2.03 -17.10 12.04
C ARG A 198 2.46 -15.97 12.98
N LEU A 199 1.59 -14.98 13.23
CA LEU A 199 1.92 -13.88 14.13
C LEU A 199 1.84 -14.33 15.61
N PRO A 200 2.66 -13.75 16.50
CA PRO A 200 2.51 -13.89 17.94
C PRO A 200 1.12 -13.46 18.41
N ALA A 201 0.66 -14.04 19.51
CA ALA A 201 -0.62 -13.68 20.12
C ALA A 201 -0.68 -12.16 20.41
N GLY A 202 -1.82 -11.54 20.10
CA GLY A 202 -2.06 -10.11 20.31
C GLY A 202 -1.63 -9.20 19.15
N LEU A 203 -1.03 -9.75 18.09
CA LEU A 203 -0.73 -9.02 16.85
C LEU A 203 -1.65 -9.49 15.72
N THR A 204 -2.15 -8.54 14.93
CA THR A 204 -2.96 -8.81 13.73
C THR A 204 -2.38 -8.07 12.53
N PRO A 205 -2.45 -8.65 11.31
CA PRO A 205 -2.13 -7.88 10.11
C PRO A 205 -3.08 -6.68 10.01
N TRP A 206 -2.53 -5.51 9.75
CA TRP A 206 -3.31 -4.30 9.53
C TRP A 206 -3.54 -4.02 8.06
N GLN A 207 -4.48 -3.12 7.77
CA GLN A 207 -4.72 -2.66 6.39
C GLN A 207 -3.49 -1.90 5.86
N GLY A 208 -3.31 -1.93 4.54
CA GLY A 208 -2.26 -1.17 3.86
C GLY A 208 -0.93 -1.89 3.70
N ALA A 209 -0.95 -3.23 3.62
CA ALA A 209 0.21 -4.00 3.20
C ALA A 209 0.78 -3.45 1.87
N SER A 210 2.09 -3.17 1.84
CA SER A 210 2.79 -2.76 0.63
C SER A 210 3.50 -3.97 0.05
N PHE A 211 3.17 -4.33 -1.20
CA PHE A 211 3.79 -5.43 -1.92
C PHE A 211 4.83 -4.90 -2.92
N ASP A 212 6.04 -5.43 -2.83
CA ASP A 212 7.12 -5.27 -3.80
C ASP A 212 7.26 -6.57 -4.61
N PRO A 213 6.75 -6.61 -5.84
CA PRO A 213 6.80 -7.79 -6.70
C PRO A 213 8.20 -8.06 -7.24
N ALA A 214 9.09 -7.07 -7.30
CA ALA A 214 10.46 -7.28 -7.80
C ALA A 214 11.31 -8.00 -6.75
N ALA A 215 11.13 -7.65 -5.47
CA ALA A 215 11.79 -8.33 -4.37
C ALA A 215 11.01 -9.55 -3.85
N MET A 216 9.80 -9.81 -4.37
CA MET A 216 8.84 -10.79 -3.84
C MET A 216 8.68 -10.65 -2.32
N ARG A 217 8.44 -9.42 -1.86
CA ARG A 217 8.34 -9.05 -0.44
C ARG A 217 7.11 -8.21 -0.18
N ALA A 218 6.55 -8.33 1.01
CA ALA A 218 5.54 -7.42 1.50
C ALA A 218 5.94 -6.83 2.86
N LEU A 219 5.61 -5.56 3.06
CA LEU A 219 5.65 -4.88 4.35
C LEU A 219 4.23 -4.74 4.88
N VAL A 220 3.98 -5.29 6.06
CA VAL A 220 2.64 -5.35 6.65
C VAL A 220 2.67 -4.65 8.00
N PRO A 221 1.97 -3.51 8.17
CA PRO A 221 1.79 -2.93 9.49
C PRO A 221 1.03 -3.90 10.39
N LEU A 222 1.38 -3.97 11.66
CA LEU A 222 0.76 -4.87 12.63
C LEU A 222 -0.06 -4.07 13.64
N GLY A 223 -1.31 -4.45 13.86
CA GLY A 223 -2.17 -3.88 14.88
C GLY A 223 -2.19 -4.69 16.17
N ARG A 224 -2.69 -4.07 17.23
CA ARG A 224 -3.09 -4.68 18.51
C ARG A 224 -4.61 -4.58 18.68
N ALA A 225 -5.16 -5.32 19.64
CA ALA A 225 -6.60 -5.39 19.87
C ALA A 225 -7.23 -4.03 20.23
N ASP A 226 -6.48 -3.13 20.83
CA ASP A 226 -6.90 -1.79 21.28
C ASP A 226 -6.51 -0.66 20.31
N ASP A 227 -5.95 -0.99 19.14
CA ASP A 227 -5.57 0.01 18.15
C ASP A 227 -6.79 0.58 17.42
N ALA A 228 -6.83 1.91 17.29
CA ALA A 228 -7.80 2.59 16.45
C ALA A 228 -7.49 2.33 14.96
N MET A 229 -8.52 2.29 14.11
CA MET A 229 -8.46 1.98 12.67
C MET A 229 -7.39 2.76 11.88
N CYS A 230 -7.01 3.96 12.33
CA CYS A 230 -5.99 4.79 11.68
C CYS A 230 -4.53 4.37 11.94
N CYS A 231 -4.26 3.63 13.01
CA CYS A 231 -3.02 3.82 13.74
C CYS A 231 -2.48 2.51 14.37
N PRO A 232 -1.90 1.59 13.58
CA PRO A 232 -1.33 0.35 14.11
C PRO A 232 -0.08 0.62 14.98
N ARG A 233 -0.01 0.03 16.18
CA ARG A 233 1.11 0.15 17.13
C ARG A 233 1.90 -1.16 17.34
N GLY A 234 1.52 -2.24 16.66
CA GLY A 234 2.16 -3.56 16.76
C GLY A 234 3.51 -3.69 16.07
N GLY A 235 3.97 -2.66 15.35
CA GLY A 235 5.19 -2.70 14.53
C GLY A 235 4.90 -3.10 13.10
N GLN A 236 5.83 -3.81 12.46
CA GLN A 236 5.71 -4.27 11.08
C GLN A 236 6.17 -5.72 10.92
N ALA A 237 5.58 -6.44 9.97
CA ALA A 237 6.11 -7.71 9.49
C ALA A 237 6.71 -7.51 8.10
N ARG A 238 7.97 -7.90 7.92
CA ARG A 238 8.56 -8.13 6.61
C ARG A 238 8.27 -9.56 6.19
N VAL A 239 7.55 -9.72 5.10
CA VAL A 239 7.07 -11.01 4.62
C VAL A 239 7.77 -11.33 3.32
N GLY A 240 8.56 -12.40 3.30
CA GLY A 240 9.04 -12.97 2.06
C GLY A 240 7.94 -13.79 1.41
N LEU A 241 7.67 -13.54 0.14
CA LEU A 241 6.62 -14.18 -0.64
C LEU A 241 7.24 -15.01 -1.76
N ARG A 242 6.47 -15.97 -2.26
CA ARG A 242 6.79 -16.73 -3.46
C ARG A 242 5.51 -17.12 -4.18
N VAL A 243 5.60 -17.36 -5.48
CA VAL A 243 4.47 -17.90 -6.24
C VAL A 243 4.37 -19.41 -6.00
N GLU A 244 3.23 -19.88 -5.49
CA GLU A 244 2.89 -21.29 -5.34
C GLU A 244 1.60 -21.60 -6.08
N GLY A 245 1.68 -22.31 -7.21
CA GLY A 245 0.51 -22.47 -8.07
C GLY A 245 -0.04 -21.09 -8.44
N ASN A 246 -1.34 -20.86 -8.26
CA ASN A 246 -2.02 -19.61 -8.60
C ASN A 246 -2.14 -18.59 -7.47
N ARG A 247 -1.29 -18.64 -6.44
CA ARG A 247 -1.34 -17.70 -5.31
C ARG A 247 0.04 -17.32 -4.81
N LEU A 248 0.12 -16.20 -4.10
CA LEU A 248 1.26 -15.90 -3.25
C LEU A 248 1.22 -16.75 -1.99
N ALA A 249 2.38 -17.23 -1.56
CA ALA A 249 2.55 -17.96 -0.32
C ALA A 249 3.65 -17.35 0.54
N VAL A 250 3.46 -17.44 1.86
CA VAL A 250 4.40 -16.92 2.85
C VAL A 250 5.62 -17.83 2.95
N ALA A 251 6.74 -17.39 2.36
CA ALA A 251 8.03 -18.06 2.41
C ALA A 251 8.78 -17.78 3.72
N SER A 252 8.75 -16.53 4.19
CA SER A 252 9.37 -16.13 5.47
C SER A 252 8.59 -14.99 6.12
N VAL A 253 8.70 -14.90 7.45
CA VAL A 253 8.17 -13.79 8.23
C VAL A 253 9.28 -13.33 9.16
N ALA A 254 9.71 -12.08 9.00
CA ALA A 254 10.56 -11.40 9.95
C ALA A 254 9.73 -10.32 10.63
N LEU A 255 9.55 -10.47 11.94
CA LEU A 255 8.88 -9.45 12.72
C LEU A 255 9.88 -8.35 13.03
N GLU A 256 9.59 -7.18 12.52
CA GLU A 256 10.07 -5.94 13.10
C GLU A 256 8.98 -5.56 14.09
N THR A 257 8.92 -6.34 15.18
CA THR A 257 8.21 -5.86 16.35
C THR A 257 8.75 -4.47 16.64
N ALA A 258 7.91 -3.60 17.16
CA ALA A 258 8.41 -2.51 17.97
C ALA A 258 9.15 -3.14 19.16
N ALA A 259 10.35 -3.69 18.94
CA ALA A 259 11.21 -4.32 19.93
C ALA A 259 11.58 -3.19 20.88
N ALA A 260 10.79 -3.06 21.95
CA ALA A 260 10.74 -1.90 22.82
C ALA A 260 11.04 -0.60 22.05
N ALA A 261 10.29 -0.33 20.98
CA ALA A 261 10.52 0.88 20.20
C ALA A 261 10.50 2.03 21.18
N CYS A 262 11.60 2.78 21.21
CA CYS A 262 11.78 3.84 22.16
C CYS A 262 10.51 4.69 22.17
N PRO A 263 9.78 4.79 23.29
CA PRO A 263 8.67 5.73 23.33
C PRO A 263 9.21 7.10 22.96
N ALA A 264 8.53 7.82 22.08
CA ALA A 264 9.03 9.09 21.57
C ALA A 264 9.41 10.03 22.71
N GLU A 265 8.63 10.07 23.80
CA GLU A 265 8.89 10.84 25.02
C GLU A 265 10.17 10.45 25.80
N ARG A 266 10.83 9.35 25.44
CA ARG A 266 12.06 8.84 26.04
C ARG A 266 13.23 8.79 25.06
N ALA A 267 13.00 9.17 23.80
CA ALA A 267 13.97 9.08 22.74
C ALA A 267 15.14 10.04 22.96
N ARG A 268 16.35 9.51 22.79
CA ARG A 268 17.60 10.27 22.70
C ARG A 268 18.24 10.02 21.35
N TYR A 269 18.65 11.09 20.70
CA TYR A 269 19.31 11.10 19.41
C TYR A 269 20.69 11.74 19.53
N ARG A 270 21.60 11.37 18.62
CA ARG A 270 22.96 11.91 18.56
C ARG A 270 23.37 12.25 17.13
N ALA A 271 24.11 13.34 16.98
CA ALA A 271 24.85 13.71 15.77
C ALA A 271 26.18 14.36 16.17
N GLY A 272 27.27 13.59 16.11
CA GLY A 272 28.55 14.01 16.70
C GLY A 272 28.41 14.26 18.20
N ASP A 273 28.86 15.43 18.67
CA ASP A 273 28.82 15.85 20.07
C ASP A 273 27.48 16.50 20.47
N ILE A 274 26.49 16.49 19.58
CA ILE A 274 25.18 17.13 19.80
C ILE A 274 24.15 16.06 20.10
N GLU A 275 23.44 16.25 21.21
CA GLU A 275 22.34 15.38 21.60
C GLU A 275 20.99 16.06 21.39
N ALA A 276 20.01 15.28 20.98
CA ALA A 276 18.62 15.72 20.93
C ALA A 276 17.76 14.75 21.74
N ASP A 277 16.79 15.30 22.45
CA ASP A 277 15.87 14.57 23.30
C ASP A 277 14.44 14.96 22.92
N LEU A 278 13.55 13.99 22.86
CA LEU A 278 12.11 14.24 22.85
C LEU A 278 11.57 14.05 24.26
N LEU A 279 10.80 15.02 24.76
CA LEU A 279 10.37 15.12 26.16
C LEU A 279 8.91 15.53 26.21
N ARG A 280 8.11 14.92 27.09
CA ARG A 280 6.75 15.37 27.34
C ARG A 280 6.77 16.80 27.89
N ALA A 281 5.94 17.68 27.33
CA ALA A 281 5.69 18.98 27.93
C ALA A 281 4.56 18.91 28.97
N GLY A 282 4.56 19.83 29.92
CA GLY A 282 3.51 19.95 30.94
C GLY A 282 2.10 20.15 30.36
N PRO A 283 1.07 20.27 31.22
CA PRO A 283 -0.31 20.46 30.75
C PRO A 283 -0.43 21.68 29.81
N GLY A 284 -1.25 21.58 28.75
CA GLY A 284 -1.51 22.67 27.81
C GLY A 284 -0.73 22.63 26.49
N THR A 285 -0.13 21.49 26.13
CA THR A 285 0.55 21.34 24.83
C THR A 285 -0.41 21.46 23.63
N PRO A 286 0.04 22.06 22.51
CA PRO A 286 -0.75 22.15 21.28
C PRO A 286 -1.21 20.79 20.75
N ALA A 287 -2.28 20.76 19.95
CA ALA A 287 -2.84 19.53 19.38
C ALA A 287 -1.85 18.79 18.45
N GLU A 288 -0.86 19.51 17.91
CA GLU A 288 0.13 19.02 16.95
C GLU A 288 1.18 18.09 17.58
N SER A 289 1.52 18.26 18.86
CA SER A 289 2.41 17.35 19.61
C SER A 289 2.40 17.69 21.10
N ASP A 290 2.37 16.66 21.94
CA ASP A 290 2.53 16.77 23.39
C ASP A 290 4.00 16.66 23.85
N LEU A 291 4.93 16.69 22.89
CA LEU A 291 6.36 16.63 23.12
C LEU A 291 7.04 17.98 22.80
N LEU A 292 8.20 18.18 23.41
CA LEU A 292 9.20 19.17 23.06
C LEU A 292 10.44 18.48 22.53
N LEU A 293 11.10 19.14 21.57
CA LEU A 293 12.45 18.82 21.17
C LEU A 293 13.42 19.64 22.02
N ARG A 294 14.29 18.97 22.75
CA ARG A 294 15.41 19.58 23.45
C ARG A 294 16.72 19.26 22.74
N LEU A 295 17.48 20.28 22.39
CA LEU A 295 18.82 20.15 21.84
C LEU A 295 19.85 20.53 22.90
N ARG A 296 20.80 19.63 23.16
CA ARG A 296 21.97 19.90 23.99
C ARG A 296 23.19 20.09 23.11
N LEU A 297 23.71 21.31 23.16
CA LEU A 297 24.91 21.76 22.48
C LEU A 297 26.05 21.79 23.50
N PRO A 298 27.33 21.82 23.06
CA PRO A 298 28.47 21.87 23.97
C PRO A 298 28.43 23.01 25.00
N ASN A 299 27.78 24.13 24.67
CA ASN A 299 27.75 25.38 25.45
C ASN A 299 26.33 25.90 25.73
N ALA A 300 25.27 25.20 25.32
CA ALA A 300 23.92 25.71 25.37
C ALA A 300 22.87 24.60 25.31
N GLU A 301 21.70 24.87 25.88
CA GLU A 301 20.51 24.03 25.71
C GLU A 301 19.42 24.85 25.00
N ARG A 302 18.69 24.24 24.08
CA ARG A 302 17.61 24.87 23.32
C ARG A 302 16.39 23.99 23.28
N TRP A 303 15.22 24.63 23.32
CA TRP A 303 13.93 23.96 23.38
C TRP A 303 13.07 24.42 22.22
N PHE A 304 12.33 23.47 21.65
CA PHE A 304 11.43 23.72 20.54
C PHE A 304 10.13 22.96 20.72
N ARG A 305 9.02 23.60 20.35
CA ARG A 305 7.74 22.92 20.14
C ARG A 305 7.53 22.60 18.67
N PHE A 306 6.63 21.65 18.40
CA PHE A 306 6.22 21.34 17.03
C PHE A 306 5.02 22.20 16.62
N ALA A 307 5.04 22.62 15.36
CA ALA A 307 3.94 23.29 14.70
C ALA A 307 3.74 22.63 13.33
N GLN A 308 2.50 22.30 13.00
CA GLN A 308 2.20 21.62 11.74
C GLN A 308 0.99 22.28 11.07
N ALA A 309 1.17 22.68 9.81
CA ALA A 309 0.04 23.15 9.01
C ALA A 309 -0.83 21.95 8.62
N GLN A 310 -2.10 21.99 9.03
CA GLN A 310 -3.11 20.97 8.72
C GLN A 310 -3.11 20.67 7.21
N GLY A 311 -2.80 19.42 6.84
CA GLY A 311 -2.94 18.90 5.48
C GLY A 311 -1.71 18.96 4.55
N TYR A 312 -0.57 19.51 4.99
CA TYR A 312 0.62 19.65 4.12
C TYR A 312 1.87 18.87 4.57
N GLY A 313 1.80 18.14 5.68
CA GLY A 313 2.85 17.21 6.12
C GLY A 313 4.17 17.85 6.60
N THR A 314 4.38 19.15 6.37
CA THR A 314 5.54 19.88 6.88
C THR A 314 5.43 20.11 8.38
N ILE A 315 6.44 19.67 9.13
CA ILE A 315 6.56 19.90 10.56
C ILE A 315 7.60 21.01 10.76
N THR A 316 7.20 22.08 11.40
CA THR A 316 8.06 23.20 11.79
C THR A 316 8.37 23.08 13.27
N ILE A 317 9.61 23.40 13.66
CA ILE A 317 9.99 23.53 15.06
C ILE A 317 10.12 25.01 15.41
N LEU A 318 9.51 25.43 16.51
CA LEU A 318 9.51 26.83 16.94
C LEU A 318 10.23 26.94 18.27
N PRO A 319 11.18 27.89 18.43
CA PRO A 319 11.93 28.04 19.67
C PRO A 319 11.01 28.49 20.79
N VAL A 320 11.18 27.90 21.96
CA VAL A 320 10.37 28.19 23.16
C VAL A 320 11.28 28.43 24.35
N GLU A 321 10.75 29.13 25.35
CA GLU A 321 11.45 29.27 26.62
C GLU A 321 11.66 27.90 27.27
N PRO A 322 12.78 27.68 27.99
CA PRO A 322 13.00 26.43 28.70
C PRO A 322 11.85 26.11 29.66
N PRO A 323 11.32 24.89 29.66
CA PRO A 323 10.23 24.52 30.53
C PRO A 323 10.65 24.63 32.01
N GLY A 324 9.81 25.29 32.81
CA GLY A 324 10.03 25.54 34.22
C GLY A 324 8.71 25.58 35.02
N PRO A 325 8.73 26.08 36.27
CA PRO A 325 7.53 26.13 37.11
C PRO A 325 6.37 26.90 36.46
N ALA A 326 6.66 28.01 35.79
CA ALA A 326 5.66 28.82 35.08
C ALA A 326 5.01 28.10 33.89
N THR A 327 5.69 27.12 33.27
CA THR A 327 5.14 26.35 32.14
C THR A 327 3.92 25.51 32.55
N ALA A 328 3.82 25.12 33.81
CA ALA A 328 2.68 24.37 34.32
C ALA A 328 1.42 25.25 34.51
N GLU A 329 1.60 26.56 34.70
CA GLU A 329 0.52 27.53 34.92
C GLU A 329 0.14 28.26 33.63
N ASP A 330 1.14 28.73 32.87
CA ASP A 330 0.98 29.63 31.72
C ASP A 330 1.16 28.92 30.36
N GLY A 331 1.49 27.62 30.36
CA GLY A 331 1.79 26.85 29.16
C GLY A 331 3.17 27.17 28.56
N ILE A 332 3.46 26.59 27.40
CA ILE A 332 4.72 26.81 26.68
C ILE A 332 4.69 28.17 25.99
N GLN A 333 5.70 29.00 26.25
CA GLN A 333 5.84 30.34 25.65
C GLN A 333 6.81 30.33 24.46
N ASP A 334 6.37 30.89 23.34
CA ASP A 334 7.18 31.05 22.15
C ASP A 334 8.21 32.15 22.34
N MET A 335 9.44 31.88 21.89
CA MET A 335 10.45 32.92 21.77
C MET A 335 10.23 33.71 20.48
N PRO A 336 10.44 35.04 20.49
CA PRO A 336 10.31 35.86 19.29
C PRO A 336 11.34 35.41 18.24
N ILE A 337 10.88 35.17 17.01
CA ILE A 337 11.70 34.76 15.88
C ILE A 337 11.23 35.45 14.60
N GLU A 338 12.18 35.84 13.76
CA GLU A 338 11.89 36.46 12.46
C GLU A 338 11.19 35.47 11.53
N ALA A 339 10.22 35.97 10.74
CA ALA A 339 9.36 35.12 9.92
C ALA A 339 10.12 34.33 8.83
N ASP A 340 11.23 34.88 8.33
CA ASP A 340 12.10 34.24 7.33
C ASP A 340 12.94 33.07 7.91
N LEU A 341 13.19 33.09 9.22
CA LEU A 341 13.86 32.00 9.93
C LEU A 341 12.91 30.82 10.16
N VAL A 342 11.62 31.08 10.39
CA VAL A 342 10.60 30.02 10.58
C VAL A 342 10.56 29.08 9.38
N ALA A 343 10.71 29.60 8.15
CA ALA A 343 10.74 28.82 6.91
C ALA A 343 11.99 27.92 6.75
N GLN A 344 12.93 27.96 7.71
CA GLN A 344 14.15 27.14 7.71
C GLN A 344 14.13 26.09 8.82
N LEU A 345 13.24 26.24 9.79
CA LEU A 345 13.14 25.40 10.97
C LEU A 345 12.18 24.23 10.74
N HIS A 346 12.49 23.41 9.74
CA HIS A 346 11.71 22.21 9.43
C HIS A 346 12.31 20.98 10.07
N LEU A 347 11.44 20.07 10.50
CA LEU A 347 11.77 18.73 10.92
C LEU A 347 11.18 17.72 9.95
N LEU A 348 12.01 16.78 9.52
CA LEU A 348 11.61 15.58 8.82
C LEU A 348 11.90 14.38 9.73
N PRO A 349 10.89 13.85 10.45
CA PRO A 349 11.05 12.60 11.18
C PRO A 349 11.11 11.45 10.18
N ILE A 350 12.05 10.53 10.37
CA ILE A 350 12.32 9.45 9.42
C ILE A 350 12.23 8.12 10.17
N ALA A 351 11.45 7.19 9.64
CA ALA A 351 11.32 5.84 10.16
C ALA A 351 12.57 4.98 9.84
N ALA A 352 12.66 3.79 10.44
CA ALA A 352 13.82 2.90 10.27
C ALA A 352 13.99 2.40 8.83
N ASP A 353 12.93 2.42 8.02
CA ASP A 353 12.92 2.09 6.59
C ASP A 353 13.23 3.31 5.69
N LEU A 354 13.65 4.43 6.30
CA LEU A 354 13.91 5.72 5.65
C LEU A 354 12.67 6.42 5.07
N THR A 355 11.47 5.96 5.41
CA THR A 355 10.23 6.67 5.07
C THR A 355 10.13 7.97 5.88
N ILE A 356 9.82 9.08 5.21
CA ILE A 356 9.54 10.36 5.86
C ILE A 356 8.14 10.30 6.49
N LEU A 357 8.07 10.53 7.79
CA LEU A 357 6.83 10.61 8.55
C LEU A 357 6.20 11.99 8.37
N THR A 358 4.88 12.01 8.18
CA THR A 358 4.12 13.24 7.93
C THR A 358 3.48 13.81 9.18
N GLU A 359 3.66 13.18 10.34
CA GLU A 359 3.11 13.62 11.64
C GLU A 359 4.25 13.93 12.60
N ALA A 360 4.05 14.94 13.46
CA ALA A 360 5.02 15.24 14.50
C ALA A 360 5.12 14.07 15.51
N PRO A 361 6.26 13.91 16.21
CA PRO A 361 6.37 12.90 17.25
C PRO A 361 5.38 13.15 18.40
N HIS A 362 4.72 12.10 18.90
CA HIS A 362 3.76 12.16 20.02
C HIS A 362 4.11 11.13 21.10
N SER A 363 3.75 11.41 22.35
CA SER A 363 3.95 10.45 23.43
C SER A 363 3.17 9.16 23.20
N GLY A 364 3.70 8.04 23.70
CA GLY A 364 3.12 6.71 23.50
C GLY A 364 3.24 6.18 22.06
N ARG A 365 3.83 6.94 21.14
CA ARG A 365 4.21 6.48 19.79
C ARG A 365 5.67 6.02 19.78
N PRO A 366 6.05 5.12 18.86
CA PRO A 366 7.44 4.85 18.55
C PRO A 366 8.19 6.13 18.15
N ALA A 367 9.39 6.31 18.68
CA ALA A 367 10.30 7.34 18.25
C ALA A 367 10.68 7.14 16.77
N PRO A 368 10.75 8.21 15.97
CA PRO A 368 11.42 8.17 14.67
C PRO A 368 12.84 7.61 14.81
N ALA A 369 13.31 6.85 13.83
CA ALA A 369 14.68 6.32 13.83
C ALA A 369 15.72 7.42 13.57
N HIS A 370 15.35 8.41 12.76
CA HIS A 370 16.17 9.59 12.50
C HIS A 370 15.35 10.87 12.54
N LEU A 371 16.02 11.97 12.86
CA LEU A 371 15.51 13.33 12.76
C LEU A 371 16.39 14.07 11.75
N LEU A 372 15.78 14.69 10.73
CA LEU A 372 16.50 15.52 9.77
C LEU A 372 15.96 16.95 9.85
N LEU A 373 16.82 17.94 10.09
CA LEU A 373 16.48 19.35 10.17
C LEU A 373 17.24 20.18 9.11
N PRO A 374 16.84 20.15 7.83
CA PRO A 374 17.69 20.57 6.71
C PRO A 374 18.21 22.01 6.77
N GLY A 375 17.41 22.96 7.28
CA GLY A 375 17.83 24.37 7.42
C GLY A 375 18.56 24.70 8.72
N PHE A 376 18.59 23.78 9.68
CA PHE A 376 19.00 24.07 11.05
C PHE A 376 20.49 24.34 11.19
N GLY A 377 21.34 23.64 10.43
CA GLY A 377 22.78 23.86 10.47
C GLY A 377 23.16 25.30 10.13
N ARG A 378 22.47 25.93 9.16
CA ARG A 378 22.69 27.34 8.79
C ARG A 378 22.28 28.28 9.92
N VAL A 379 21.10 28.05 10.50
CA VAL A 379 20.56 28.84 11.62
C VAL A 379 21.50 28.81 12.81
N MET A 380 22.05 27.64 13.13
CA MET A 380 23.01 27.46 14.23
C MET A 380 24.37 28.07 13.94
N HIS A 381 24.87 27.91 12.70
CA HIS A 381 26.16 28.45 12.31
C HIS A 381 26.22 29.96 12.50
N TYR A 382 25.19 30.69 12.05
CA TYR A 382 25.14 32.14 12.15
C TYR A 382 24.54 32.68 13.45
N GLY A 383 24.19 31.82 14.41
CA GLY A 383 23.61 32.28 15.69
C GLY A 383 22.28 33.02 15.52
N LEU A 384 21.45 32.60 14.57
CA LEU A 384 20.20 33.32 14.22
C LEU A 384 19.06 33.05 15.20
N LEU A 385 19.24 32.13 16.15
CA LEU A 385 18.28 31.91 17.23
C LEU A 385 18.51 32.88 18.39
N PRO A 386 17.45 33.36 19.06
CA PRO A 386 17.61 34.31 20.15
C PRO A 386 18.50 33.75 21.28
N GLY A 387 19.39 34.60 21.78
CA GLY A 387 20.31 34.27 22.88
C GLY A 387 21.39 33.24 22.53
N LEU A 388 21.56 32.85 21.25
CA LEU A 388 22.59 31.93 20.78
C LEU A 388 23.70 32.69 20.04
N GLY A 389 24.95 32.49 20.45
CA GLY A 389 26.12 32.95 19.67
C GLY A 389 26.45 32.01 18.50
N GLU A 390 27.32 32.46 17.59
CA GLU A 390 27.83 31.68 16.45
C GLU A 390 28.34 30.29 16.91
N GLN A 391 27.84 29.22 16.29
CA GLN A 391 28.29 27.85 16.55
C GLN A 391 29.14 27.34 15.39
N ARG A 392 30.46 27.32 15.55
CA ARG A 392 31.37 26.79 14.53
C ARG A 392 31.35 25.27 14.51
N GLY A 393 31.29 24.70 13.30
CA GLY A 393 31.40 23.25 13.10
C GLY A 393 30.14 22.44 13.42
N PHE A 394 28.95 23.06 13.42
CA PHE A 394 27.70 22.32 13.61
C PHE A 394 27.53 21.27 12.48
N PRO A 395 27.46 19.96 12.80
CA PRO A 395 27.38 18.90 11.79
C PRO A 395 26.07 18.99 11.00
N THR A 396 26.02 18.30 9.87
CA THR A 396 24.78 18.08 9.12
C THR A 396 23.66 17.69 10.07
N ALA A 397 22.51 18.32 9.89
CA ALA A 397 21.37 18.24 10.78
C ALA A 397 20.60 16.92 10.63
N PHE A 398 21.31 15.79 10.72
CA PHE A 398 20.77 14.43 10.67
C PHE A 398 21.18 13.70 11.94
N TRP A 399 20.21 13.43 12.81
CA TRP A 399 20.42 12.74 14.08
C TRP A 399 19.84 11.35 14.01
N SER A 400 20.55 10.38 14.58
CA SER A 400 20.07 9.00 14.68
C SER A 400 19.70 8.68 16.12
N LEU A 401 18.68 7.85 16.30
CA LEU A 401 18.27 7.37 17.61
C LEU A 401 19.44 6.60 18.25
N ASP A 402 19.97 7.15 19.35
CA ASP A 402 21.11 6.61 20.10
C ASP A 402 20.63 5.68 21.22
N GLY A 403 19.42 5.90 21.73
CA GLY A 403 18.79 5.01 22.70
C GLY A 403 17.58 5.64 23.40
N CYS A 404 17.19 5.00 24.49
CA CYS A 404 16.09 5.43 25.34
C CYS A 404 16.57 5.80 26.71
N ARG A 405 16.05 6.91 27.24
CA ARG A 405 16.21 7.22 28.66
C ARG A 405 15.47 6.17 29.50
N ALA A 406 16.00 5.84 30.67
CA ALA A 406 15.28 5.06 31.69
C ALA A 406 14.03 5.83 32.16
N GLU A 407 13.07 5.12 32.75
CA GLU A 407 11.87 5.73 33.36
C GLU A 407 12.22 6.55 34.60
#